data_AF-A0A7X7KZ00-F1
#
_entry.id   AF-A0A7X7KZ00-F1
#
_cell.length_a   1.000
_cell.length_b   1.000
_cell.length_c   1.000
_cell.angle_alpha   90.00
_cell.angle_beta   90.00
_cell.angle_gamma   90.00
#
_symmetry.space_group_name_H-M   'P 1'
#
loop_
_entity.id
_entity.type
_entity.pdbx_description
1 polymer ?
#
loop_
_entity_poly.entity_id
_entity_poly.type
_entity_poly.pdbx_seq_one_letter_code
_entity_poly.pdbx_strand_id
1 'polypeptide(L)'
;MTHAYAHRTVILADGAFPAHPLPLAVLRDAARVVCCDGAASALLAAGREPDAIVGDLDSLSAALRARFAARLVHDPSQETNDLTKALRLCLAQGWRDLVILGATGRREDHTLGNLSLLADAAREAPEVVLLTDTGTFLPLPTSGRVATHPGQVVSLFSFDPAAAIDSRGLRWPLHGLRLSRWWQGTLNEALGDSVELTVSGGPLLVYLGHADARSPADADPLPVALTIAGSDSGGNAGIQADLRAFHAMRVHGCTAIAALTAQNPDGVRGIQLASVEQLGLQLDAILSCYAVGALKTGMLATADLIDVVVEKLTPYPAIRKVVDPVMVATSGARLLADEAVDALRERLLPLATLITPNRPEAEVLTGRRLADEAAVVAAARQLARQHGCGVLIKGGHDPAAPARDCLCLREADDWQVLWLTTPVVANPRSTHGTGCTLSAAIAASLAKGRALREAVIEGKAFVYEAIRTGRGVGPSAAVLGQPERLPIEAVDIAAHEP
;
A
#
# COMPACT_ATOMS: atom_id res chain seq x y z
N MET A 1 -3.37 10.48 -16.68
CA MET A 1 -1.99 10.93 -16.94
C MET A 1 -1.08 9.84 -17.51
N THR A 2 -1.18 8.56 -17.10
CA THR A 2 -0.35 7.45 -17.63
C THR A 2 -0.42 7.25 -19.14
N HIS A 3 -1.59 7.43 -19.77
CA HIS A 3 -1.73 7.32 -21.23
C HIS A 3 -0.97 8.38 -22.03
N ALA A 4 -0.62 9.53 -21.44
CA ALA A 4 0.06 10.61 -22.15
C ALA A 4 1.50 10.26 -22.57
N TYR A 5 2.12 9.30 -21.86
CA TYR A 5 3.52 8.93 -22.04
C TYR A 5 3.73 7.47 -22.49
N ALA A 6 2.64 6.75 -22.73
CA ALA A 6 2.70 5.35 -23.13
C ALA A 6 3.44 5.19 -24.47
N HIS A 7 4.25 4.13 -24.59
CA HIS A 7 5.00 3.80 -25.81
C HIS A 7 6.01 4.87 -26.28
N ARG A 8 6.36 5.83 -25.43
CA ARG A 8 7.45 6.78 -25.71
C ARG A 8 8.83 6.13 -25.58
N THR A 9 9.84 6.82 -26.08
CA THR A 9 11.25 6.46 -25.87
C THR A 9 11.67 6.96 -24.50
N VAL A 10 12.16 6.08 -23.63
CA VAL A 10 12.64 6.45 -22.30
C VAL A 10 14.15 6.56 -22.29
N ILE A 11 14.66 7.64 -21.69
CA ILE A 11 16.06 7.72 -21.27
C ILE A 11 16.10 7.50 -19.77
N LEU A 12 16.83 6.46 -19.32
CA LEU A 12 17.06 6.22 -17.90
C LEU A 12 18.44 6.75 -17.49
N ALA A 13 18.45 7.79 -16.68
CA ALA A 13 19.66 8.38 -16.09
C ALA A 13 20.12 7.67 -14.81
N ASP A 14 21.34 7.98 -14.36
CA ASP A 14 21.98 7.38 -13.18
C ASP A 14 21.67 8.10 -11.84
N GLY A 15 20.44 8.56 -11.67
CA GLY A 15 19.90 9.07 -10.41
C GLY A 15 19.20 7.99 -9.60
N ALA A 16 18.32 8.42 -8.69
CA ALA A 16 17.47 7.50 -7.94
C ALA A 16 16.56 6.75 -8.92
N PHE A 17 16.51 5.43 -8.79
CA PHE A 17 15.63 4.63 -9.62
C PHE A 17 14.17 4.95 -9.26
N PRO A 18 13.25 5.10 -10.24
CA PRO A 18 11.88 5.52 -9.95
C PRO A 18 11.17 4.61 -8.95
N ALA A 19 10.48 5.20 -7.98
CA ALA A 19 9.64 4.51 -7.00
C ALA A 19 8.15 4.87 -7.12
N HIS A 20 7.83 6.02 -7.73
CA HIS A 20 6.45 6.46 -7.89
C HIS A 20 5.73 5.64 -8.98
N PRO A 21 4.42 5.32 -8.83
CA PRO A 21 3.69 4.48 -9.79
C PRO A 21 3.69 5.02 -11.23
N LEU A 22 3.67 6.35 -11.40
CA LEU A 22 3.66 6.99 -12.72
C LEU A 22 4.96 6.72 -13.52
N PRO A 23 6.16 7.13 -13.08
CA PRO A 23 7.39 6.87 -13.82
C PRO A 23 7.69 5.36 -13.96
N LEU A 24 7.31 4.52 -12.99
CA LEU A 24 7.40 3.06 -13.13
C LEU A 24 6.53 2.50 -14.26
N ALA A 25 5.28 2.99 -14.38
CA ALA A 25 4.41 2.61 -15.49
C ALA A 25 4.97 3.06 -16.84
N VAL A 26 5.51 4.28 -16.92
CA VAL A 26 6.14 4.79 -18.15
C VAL A 26 7.35 3.95 -18.54
N LEU A 27 8.20 3.57 -17.59
CA LEU A 27 9.35 2.70 -17.87
C LEU A 27 8.92 1.31 -18.37
N ARG A 28 7.88 0.72 -17.76
CA ARG A 28 7.35 -0.58 -18.15
C ARG A 28 6.77 -0.55 -19.57
N ASP A 29 6.00 0.50 -19.88
CA ASP A 29 5.24 0.62 -21.13
C ASP A 29 6.05 1.30 -22.26
N ALA A 30 7.31 1.66 -21.98
CA ALA A 30 8.22 2.27 -22.93
C ALA A 30 8.39 1.39 -24.18
N ALA A 31 8.34 2.02 -25.36
CA ALA A 31 8.63 1.32 -26.62
C ALA A 31 10.11 0.95 -26.72
N ARG A 32 10.97 1.76 -26.11
CA ARG A 32 12.41 1.55 -26.02
C ARG A 32 13.01 2.25 -24.81
N VAL A 33 14.14 1.73 -24.32
CA VAL A 33 14.88 2.27 -23.18
C VAL A 33 16.34 2.48 -23.56
N VAL A 34 16.76 3.73 -23.62
CA VAL A 34 18.17 4.15 -23.72
C VAL A 34 18.66 4.40 -22.30
N CYS A 35 19.65 3.64 -21.87
CA CYS A 35 20.13 3.67 -20.49
C CYS A 35 21.48 4.37 -20.42
N CYS A 36 21.69 5.24 -19.44
CA CYS A 36 23.05 5.62 -19.04
C CYS A 36 23.74 4.38 -18.45
N ASP A 37 25.02 4.21 -18.70
CA ASP A 37 25.81 3.07 -18.24
C ASP A 37 25.70 2.79 -16.73
N GLY A 38 25.73 3.82 -15.87
CA GLY A 38 25.50 3.69 -14.43
C GLY A 38 24.13 3.11 -14.05
N ALA A 39 23.11 3.34 -14.88
CA ALA A 39 21.75 2.87 -14.62
C ALA A 39 21.47 1.44 -15.11
N ALA A 40 22.37 0.83 -15.90
CA ALA A 40 22.14 -0.45 -16.57
C ALA A 40 21.85 -1.60 -15.59
N SER A 41 22.60 -1.66 -14.48
CA SER A 41 22.40 -2.69 -13.45
C SER A 41 21.03 -2.57 -12.78
N ALA A 42 20.58 -1.35 -12.49
CA ALA A 42 19.29 -1.10 -11.84
C ALA A 42 18.11 -1.46 -12.76
N LEU A 43 18.22 -1.14 -14.05
CA LEU A 43 17.22 -1.52 -15.04
C LEU A 43 17.03 -3.04 -15.15
N LEU A 44 18.14 -3.81 -15.12
CA LEU A 44 18.08 -5.28 -15.16
C LEU A 44 17.48 -5.87 -13.89
N ALA A 45 17.79 -5.30 -12.72
CA ALA A 45 17.17 -5.70 -11.46
C ALA A 45 15.65 -5.49 -11.47
N ALA A 46 15.18 -4.48 -12.21
CA ALA A 46 13.77 -4.23 -12.46
C ALA A 46 13.15 -5.13 -13.56
N GLY A 47 13.90 -6.09 -14.11
CA GLY A 47 13.41 -7.07 -15.07
C GLY A 47 13.28 -6.56 -16.50
N ARG A 48 13.92 -5.43 -16.84
CA ARG A 48 13.90 -4.86 -18.20
C ARG A 48 15.32 -4.80 -18.76
N GLU A 49 15.47 -5.07 -20.06
CA GLU A 49 16.76 -4.88 -20.75
C GLU A 49 16.84 -3.51 -21.43
N PRO A 50 18.03 -2.91 -21.51
CA PRO A 50 18.26 -1.72 -22.31
C PRO A 50 18.31 -2.06 -23.82
N ASP A 51 17.76 -1.16 -24.63
CA ASP A 51 17.90 -1.17 -26.10
C ASP A 51 19.24 -0.55 -26.54
N ALA A 52 19.74 0.42 -25.77
CA ALA A 52 21.07 0.99 -25.91
C ALA A 52 21.62 1.37 -24.53
N ILE A 53 22.94 1.24 -24.35
CA ILE A 53 23.64 1.73 -23.16
C ILE A 53 24.65 2.78 -23.60
N VAL A 54 24.56 3.98 -23.03
CA VAL A 54 25.33 5.16 -23.44
C VAL A 54 26.14 5.70 -22.28
N GLY A 55 27.40 6.05 -22.52
CA GLY A 55 28.28 6.67 -21.53
C GLY A 55 29.74 6.53 -21.92
N ASP A 56 30.65 6.83 -20.99
CA ASP A 56 32.06 6.47 -21.12
C ASP A 56 32.32 4.98 -20.80
N LEU A 57 31.27 4.28 -20.38
CA LEU A 57 31.20 2.87 -20.08
C LEU A 57 32.00 2.48 -18.83
N ASP A 58 32.47 3.40 -18.00
CA ASP A 58 33.31 3.11 -16.83
C ASP A 58 32.55 2.35 -15.73
N SER A 59 31.24 2.57 -15.66
CA SER A 59 30.33 2.09 -14.62
C SER A 59 29.79 0.68 -14.88
N LEU A 60 30.08 0.10 -16.05
CA LEU A 60 29.64 -1.27 -16.40
C LEU A 60 30.62 -2.33 -15.90
N SER A 61 30.08 -3.37 -15.26
CA SER A 61 30.83 -4.60 -14.96
C SER A 61 31.26 -5.33 -16.24
N ALA A 62 32.33 -6.11 -16.17
CA ALA A 62 32.83 -6.89 -17.32
C ALA A 62 31.75 -7.81 -17.91
N ALA A 63 30.91 -8.40 -17.06
CA ALA A 63 29.79 -9.25 -17.48
C ALA A 63 28.73 -8.46 -18.27
N LEU A 64 28.38 -7.25 -17.83
CA LEU A 64 27.42 -6.40 -18.54
C LEU A 64 27.98 -5.86 -19.85
N ARG A 65 29.25 -5.45 -19.88
CA ARG A 65 29.93 -5.04 -21.12
C ARG A 65 29.91 -6.15 -22.16
N ALA A 66 30.23 -7.39 -21.75
CA ALA A 66 30.20 -8.54 -22.65
C ALA A 66 28.77 -8.85 -23.14
N ARG A 67 27.78 -8.87 -22.22
CA ARG A 67 26.39 -9.19 -22.55
C ARG A 67 25.77 -8.21 -23.55
N PHE A 68 26.05 -6.91 -23.40
CA PHE A 68 25.44 -5.86 -24.19
C PHE A 68 26.36 -5.25 -25.24
N ALA A 69 27.46 -5.91 -25.61
CA ALA A 69 28.49 -5.38 -26.51
C ALA A 69 27.94 -4.76 -27.81
N ALA A 70 26.90 -5.35 -28.41
CA ALA A 70 26.25 -4.85 -29.63
C ALA A 70 25.30 -3.64 -29.42
N ARG A 71 24.99 -3.31 -28.16
CA ARG A 71 24.10 -2.21 -27.74
C ARG A 71 24.84 -1.09 -27.02
N LEU A 72 26.17 -1.18 -26.89
CA LEU A 72 26.99 -0.15 -26.25
C LEU A 72 27.26 1.00 -27.23
N VAL A 73 27.03 2.22 -26.77
CA VAL A 73 27.40 3.46 -27.46
C VAL A 73 28.42 4.19 -26.59
N HIS A 74 29.68 4.09 -26.98
CA HIS A 74 30.79 4.70 -26.24
C HIS A 74 30.99 6.14 -26.70
N ASP A 75 30.90 7.06 -25.75
CA ASP A 75 31.32 8.45 -25.93
C ASP A 75 32.31 8.80 -24.79
N PRO A 76 33.61 8.92 -25.11
CA PRO A 76 34.66 9.11 -24.11
C PRO A 76 34.72 10.54 -23.56
N SER A 77 33.89 11.46 -24.05
CA SER A 77 33.91 12.86 -23.60
C SER A 77 33.61 12.95 -22.10
N GLN A 78 34.49 13.67 -21.40
CA GLN A 78 34.35 14.01 -19.98
C GLN A 78 33.79 15.41 -19.76
N GLU A 79 33.52 16.16 -20.85
CA GLU A 79 32.98 17.52 -20.77
C GLU A 79 31.47 17.54 -20.49
N THR A 80 30.77 16.42 -20.68
CA THR A 80 29.33 16.28 -20.48
C THR A 80 28.97 14.99 -19.77
N ASN A 81 27.88 15.01 -19.00
CA ASN A 81 27.39 13.82 -18.30
C ASN A 81 26.69 12.81 -19.25
N ASP A 82 26.44 11.60 -18.76
CA ASP A 82 25.90 10.52 -19.61
C ASP A 82 24.46 10.75 -20.04
N LEU A 83 23.66 11.48 -19.25
CA LEU A 83 22.32 11.90 -19.69
C LEU A 83 22.41 12.80 -20.93
N THR A 84 23.38 13.71 -20.99
CA THR A 84 23.62 14.57 -22.16
C THR A 84 23.98 13.74 -23.38
N LYS A 85 24.87 12.75 -23.22
CA LYS A 85 25.27 11.82 -24.29
C LYS A 85 24.06 11.02 -24.80
N ALA A 86 23.26 10.45 -23.89
CA ALA A 86 22.06 9.69 -24.21
C ALA A 86 21.00 10.52 -24.92
N LEU A 87 20.77 11.76 -24.47
CA LEU A 87 19.83 12.68 -25.10
C LEU A 87 20.26 13.05 -26.53
N ARG A 88 21.52 13.43 -26.71
CA ARG A 88 22.08 13.73 -28.04
C ARG A 88 21.98 12.55 -29.00
N LEU A 89 22.27 11.33 -28.53
CA LEU A 89 22.09 10.11 -29.31
C LEU A 89 20.63 9.97 -29.76
N CYS A 90 19.67 10.09 -28.84
CA CYS A 90 18.24 9.97 -29.17
C CYS A 90 17.80 11.00 -30.22
N LEU A 91 18.21 12.25 -30.05
CA LEU A 91 17.89 13.34 -30.99
C LEU A 91 18.54 13.11 -32.36
N ALA A 92 19.78 12.62 -32.41
CA ALA A 92 20.46 12.27 -33.66
C ALA A 92 19.77 11.12 -34.41
N GLN A 93 19.10 10.20 -33.69
CA GLN A 93 18.25 9.16 -34.26
C GLN A 93 16.85 9.67 -34.67
N GLY A 94 16.58 10.96 -34.53
CA GLY A 94 15.31 11.60 -34.85
C GLY A 94 14.21 11.37 -33.81
N TRP A 95 14.54 10.80 -32.64
CA TRP A 95 13.57 10.55 -31.57
C TRP A 95 13.39 11.83 -30.76
N ARG A 96 12.21 12.44 -30.87
CA ARG A 96 11.88 13.69 -30.17
C ARG A 96 10.88 13.53 -29.05
N ASP A 97 10.14 12.42 -29.05
CA ASP A 97 9.14 12.12 -28.02
C ASP A 97 9.78 11.31 -26.87
N LEU A 98 10.56 12.02 -26.04
CA LEU A 98 11.44 11.43 -25.03
C LEU A 98 10.92 11.69 -23.61
N VAL A 99 10.98 10.66 -22.77
CA VAL A 99 10.77 10.79 -21.32
C VAL A 99 12.05 10.44 -20.60
N ILE A 100 12.58 11.39 -19.84
CA ILE A 100 13.75 11.20 -18.99
C ILE A 100 13.30 10.76 -17.60
N LEU A 101 13.84 9.64 -17.14
CA LEU A 101 13.61 9.08 -15.80
C LEU A 101 14.93 8.97 -15.03
N GLY A 102 14.86 8.96 -13.71
CA GLY A 102 16.04 8.76 -12.86
C GLY A 102 17.08 9.86 -13.00
N ALA A 103 16.68 11.10 -13.29
CA ALA A 103 17.61 12.22 -13.46
C ALA A 103 17.93 12.96 -12.15
N THR A 104 17.33 12.58 -11.02
CA THR A 104 17.42 13.28 -9.73
C THR A 104 17.62 12.29 -8.57
N GLY A 105 17.93 12.76 -7.36
CA GLY A 105 17.79 11.97 -6.12
C GLY A 105 19.00 11.13 -5.69
N ARG A 106 20.16 11.26 -6.35
CA ARG A 106 21.44 10.72 -5.86
C ARG A 106 22.48 11.80 -5.61
N ARG A 107 22.66 12.69 -6.58
CA ARG A 107 23.65 13.76 -6.60
C ARG A 107 22.99 15.08 -7.00
N GLU A 108 23.14 16.09 -6.16
CA GLU A 108 22.49 17.39 -6.34
C GLU A 108 23.13 18.17 -7.49
N ASP A 109 24.45 18.08 -7.66
CA ASP A 109 25.18 18.69 -8.77
C ASP A 109 24.74 18.12 -10.12
N HIS A 110 24.54 16.80 -10.20
CA HIS A 110 23.98 16.15 -11.39
C HIS A 110 22.53 16.57 -11.64
N THR A 111 21.73 16.69 -10.58
CA THR A 111 20.32 17.10 -10.68
C THR A 111 20.21 18.48 -11.33
N LEU A 112 21.03 19.45 -10.90
CA LEU A 112 21.05 20.79 -11.48
C LEU A 112 21.49 20.77 -12.95
N GLY A 113 22.54 20.00 -13.28
CA GLY A 113 22.99 19.81 -14.66
C GLY A 113 21.91 19.22 -15.56
N ASN A 114 21.19 18.20 -15.08
CA ASN A 114 20.12 17.53 -15.82
C ASN A 114 18.91 18.45 -16.08
N LEU A 115 18.54 19.29 -15.10
CA LEU A 115 17.50 20.29 -15.29
C LEU A 115 17.92 21.38 -16.29
N SER A 116 19.19 21.79 -16.26
CA SER A 116 19.75 22.73 -17.24
C SER A 116 19.73 22.16 -18.67
N LEU A 117 20.10 20.88 -18.81
CA LEU A 117 20.06 20.19 -20.10
C LEU A 117 18.65 20.17 -20.70
N LEU A 118 17.62 19.97 -19.87
CA LEU A 118 16.24 19.97 -20.32
C LEU A 118 15.80 21.33 -20.87
N ALA A 119 16.28 22.43 -20.27
CA ALA A 119 16.01 23.78 -20.77
C ALA A 119 16.68 24.03 -22.13
N ASP A 120 17.90 23.54 -22.35
CA ASP A 120 18.56 23.64 -23.66
C ASP A 120 17.84 22.79 -24.73
N ALA A 121 17.46 21.57 -24.36
CA ALA A 121 16.74 20.65 -25.23
C ALA A 121 15.39 21.19 -25.69
N ALA A 122 14.72 22.02 -24.87
CA ALA A 122 13.43 22.64 -25.16
C ALA A 122 13.37 23.34 -26.53
N ARG A 123 14.50 23.90 -26.99
CA ARG A 123 14.56 24.65 -28.26
C ARG A 123 14.49 23.74 -29.49
N GLU A 124 15.04 22.54 -29.39
CA GLU A 124 15.13 21.56 -30.48
C GLU A 124 14.05 20.48 -30.38
N ALA A 125 13.68 20.10 -29.16
CA ALA A 125 12.75 19.04 -28.84
C ALA A 125 11.90 19.43 -27.61
N PRO A 126 10.87 20.29 -27.79
CA PRO A 126 10.02 20.75 -26.68
C PRO A 126 9.13 19.66 -26.07
N GLU A 127 9.02 18.50 -26.72
CA GLU A 127 8.27 17.33 -26.25
C GLU A 127 9.04 16.50 -25.20
N VAL A 128 10.34 16.79 -25.01
CA VAL A 128 11.17 16.08 -24.02
C VAL A 128 10.73 16.48 -22.62
N VAL A 129 10.38 15.52 -21.79
CA VAL A 129 9.96 15.76 -20.40
C VAL A 129 10.84 14.98 -19.43
N LEU A 130 10.96 15.47 -18.20
CA LEU A 130 11.65 14.77 -17.13
C LEU A 130 10.64 14.44 -16.02
N LEU A 131 10.44 13.14 -15.78
CA LEU A 131 9.52 12.64 -14.75
C LEU A 131 10.32 12.19 -13.53
N THR A 132 9.94 12.70 -12.36
CA THR A 132 10.49 12.30 -11.06
C THR A 132 9.42 11.58 -10.24
N ASP A 133 9.81 11.13 -9.04
CA ASP A 133 8.86 10.58 -8.07
C ASP A 133 7.94 11.63 -7.43
N THR A 134 8.26 12.91 -7.59
CA THR A 134 7.53 14.02 -6.96
C THR A 134 6.71 14.85 -7.94
N GLY A 135 7.07 14.82 -9.22
CA GLY A 135 6.41 15.62 -10.24
C GLY A 135 6.96 15.43 -11.65
N THR A 136 6.55 16.32 -12.54
CA THR A 136 6.99 16.36 -13.93
C THR A 136 7.58 17.73 -14.24
N PHE A 137 8.77 17.76 -14.82
CA PHE A 137 9.37 18.94 -15.42
C PHE A 137 9.06 18.98 -16.92
N LEU A 138 8.40 20.04 -17.34
CA LEU A 138 7.95 20.32 -18.70
C LEU A 138 8.69 21.56 -19.23
N PRO A 139 9.46 21.46 -20.32
CA PRO A 139 10.01 22.64 -20.96
C PRO A 139 8.92 23.37 -21.74
N LEU A 140 8.93 24.70 -21.63
CA LEU A 140 8.04 25.59 -22.35
C LEU A 140 8.89 26.56 -23.17
N PRO A 141 9.11 26.31 -24.48
CA PRO A 141 10.05 27.09 -25.30
C PRO A 141 9.60 28.54 -25.56
N THR A 142 8.29 28.78 -25.55
CA THR A 142 7.65 30.09 -25.77
C THR A 142 6.34 30.16 -24.99
N SER A 143 5.67 31.32 -24.95
CA SER A 143 4.36 31.47 -24.31
C SER A 143 3.39 30.36 -24.70
N GLY A 144 2.66 29.83 -23.73
CA GLY A 144 1.78 28.70 -23.96
C GLY A 144 0.90 28.32 -22.78
N ARG A 145 0.10 27.27 -22.98
CA ARG A 145 -0.83 26.74 -22.00
C ARG A 145 -0.33 25.39 -21.50
N VAL A 146 -0.26 25.23 -20.19
CA VAL A 146 0.14 23.99 -19.51
C VAL A 146 -1.12 23.36 -18.92
N ALA A 147 -1.35 22.09 -19.21
CA ALA A 147 -2.45 21.34 -18.61
C ALA A 147 -2.16 21.08 -17.12
N THR A 148 -3.14 21.32 -16.26
CA THR A 148 -3.04 21.17 -14.80
C THR A 148 -4.32 20.56 -14.23
N HIS A 149 -4.43 20.47 -12.91
CA HIS A 149 -5.71 20.27 -12.21
C HIS A 149 -5.81 21.24 -11.02
N PRO A 150 -7.02 21.52 -10.50
CA PRO A 150 -7.18 22.34 -9.30
C PRO A 150 -6.33 21.81 -8.14
N GLY A 151 -5.64 22.70 -7.44
CA GLY A 151 -4.78 22.36 -6.31
C GLY A 151 -3.39 21.83 -6.68
N GLN A 152 -3.06 21.71 -7.98
CA GLN A 152 -1.77 21.18 -8.39
C GLN A 152 -0.64 22.18 -8.10
N VAL A 153 0.44 21.70 -7.49
CA VAL A 153 1.65 22.52 -7.27
C VAL A 153 2.30 22.83 -8.61
N VAL A 154 2.53 24.11 -8.88
CA VAL A 154 3.21 24.62 -10.07
C VAL A 154 4.43 25.43 -9.65
N SER A 155 5.61 25.09 -10.16
CA SER A 155 6.82 25.91 -9.98
C SER A 155 7.42 26.27 -11.33
N LEU A 156 7.96 27.48 -11.45
CA LEU A 156 8.50 28.03 -12.67
C LEU A 156 10.00 28.35 -12.48
N PHE A 157 10.82 27.94 -13.44
CA PHE A 157 12.26 28.19 -13.44
C PHE A 157 12.67 28.83 -14.77
N SER A 158 13.20 30.05 -14.71
CA SER A 158 13.75 30.72 -15.88
C SER A 158 15.26 30.56 -15.94
N PHE A 159 15.76 30.23 -17.13
CA PHE A 159 17.18 30.27 -17.46
C PHE A 159 17.59 31.58 -18.14
N ASP A 160 16.62 32.42 -18.50
CA ASP A 160 16.82 33.80 -18.93
C ASP A 160 16.36 34.75 -17.81
N PRO A 161 17.28 35.36 -17.05
CA PRO A 161 16.92 36.26 -15.94
C PRO A 161 16.31 37.58 -16.42
N ALA A 162 16.40 37.91 -17.72
CA ALA A 162 15.78 39.10 -18.31
C ALA A 162 14.33 38.84 -18.75
N ALA A 163 13.93 37.57 -18.91
CA ALA A 163 12.59 37.19 -19.32
C ALA A 163 11.54 37.61 -18.29
N ALA A 164 10.56 38.39 -18.73
CA ALA A 164 9.39 38.73 -17.96
C ALA A 164 8.32 37.65 -18.15
N ILE A 165 7.68 37.25 -17.05
CA ILE A 165 6.68 36.17 -17.02
C ILE A 165 5.36 36.72 -16.48
N ASP A 166 4.30 36.51 -17.24
CA ASP A 166 2.91 36.73 -16.83
C ASP A 166 2.19 35.38 -16.75
N SER A 167 1.26 35.24 -15.80
CA SER A 167 0.47 34.02 -15.66
C SER A 167 -1.02 34.26 -15.45
N ARG A 168 -1.84 33.31 -15.92
CA ARG A 168 -3.27 33.22 -15.62
C ARG A 168 -3.62 31.80 -15.20
N GLY A 169 -4.52 31.65 -14.23
CA GLY A 169 -4.92 30.35 -13.69
C GLY A 169 -4.05 29.84 -12.53
N LEU A 170 -3.07 30.63 -12.07
CA LEU A 170 -2.34 30.40 -10.83
C LEU A 170 -3.02 31.11 -9.66
N ARG A 171 -2.94 30.53 -8.45
CA ARG A 171 -3.42 31.11 -7.19
C ARG A 171 -2.74 32.43 -6.88
N TRP A 172 -1.45 32.53 -7.19
CA TRP A 172 -0.68 33.77 -7.12
C TRP A 172 -0.24 34.17 -8.54
N PRO A 173 -1.04 34.97 -9.28
CA PRO A 173 -0.71 35.40 -10.62
C PRO A 173 0.62 36.16 -10.68
N LEU A 174 1.36 35.96 -11.77
CA LEU A 174 2.58 36.68 -12.07
C LEU A 174 2.26 37.83 -13.02
N HIS A 175 2.90 38.98 -12.78
CA HIS A 175 2.72 40.20 -13.57
C HIS A 175 4.10 40.74 -13.97
N GLY A 176 4.56 40.39 -15.17
CA GLY A 176 5.89 40.73 -15.68
C GLY A 176 7.04 40.34 -14.75
N LEU A 177 6.90 39.27 -13.96
CA LEU A 177 7.89 38.88 -12.96
C LEU A 177 9.15 38.34 -13.64
N ARG A 178 10.33 38.81 -13.21
CA ARG A 178 11.63 38.32 -13.66
C ARG A 178 12.25 37.40 -12.62
N LEU A 179 12.35 36.11 -12.95
CA LEU A 179 12.94 35.10 -12.07
C LEU A 179 14.47 35.09 -12.23
N SER A 180 15.14 35.99 -11.52
CA SER A 180 16.61 36.09 -11.51
C SER A 180 17.29 35.06 -10.59
N ARG A 181 16.51 34.39 -9.73
CA ARG A 181 16.94 33.31 -8.84
C ARG A 181 15.89 32.19 -8.84
N TRP A 182 16.34 30.95 -8.78
CA TRP A 182 15.49 29.77 -8.93
C TRP A 182 14.49 29.53 -7.78
N TRP A 183 14.64 30.21 -6.65
CA TRP A 183 13.68 30.16 -5.54
C TRP A 183 12.48 31.11 -5.72
N GLN A 184 12.52 32.04 -6.68
CA GLN A 184 11.50 33.09 -6.82
C GLN A 184 10.18 32.62 -7.46
N GLY A 185 10.17 31.46 -8.12
CA GLY A 185 9.03 30.95 -8.89
C GLY A 185 8.46 29.65 -8.35
N THR A 186 8.81 29.25 -7.12
CA THR A 186 8.43 27.93 -6.57
C THR A 186 7.14 27.98 -5.76
N LEU A 187 6.48 26.82 -5.63
CA LEU A 187 5.33 26.58 -4.74
C LEU A 187 4.07 27.40 -5.05
N ASN A 188 3.77 27.66 -6.33
CA ASN A 188 2.47 28.18 -6.75
C ASN A 188 1.43 27.04 -6.87
N GLU A 189 0.17 27.38 -7.09
CA GLU A 189 -0.93 26.41 -7.20
C GLU A 189 -1.82 26.71 -8.40
N ALA A 190 -2.19 25.70 -9.18
CA ALA A 190 -3.16 25.84 -10.26
C ALA A 190 -4.60 25.91 -9.72
N LEU A 191 -5.39 26.86 -10.22
CA LEU A 191 -6.80 27.04 -9.86
C LEU A 191 -7.77 26.22 -10.71
N GLY A 192 -7.30 25.65 -11.83
CA GLY A 192 -8.13 24.95 -12.80
C GLY A 192 -7.37 23.92 -13.61
N ASP A 193 -7.97 23.46 -14.70
CA ASP A 193 -7.42 22.39 -15.55
C ASP A 193 -6.28 22.86 -16.47
N SER A 194 -5.90 24.13 -16.37
CA SER A 194 -4.76 24.67 -17.10
C SER A 194 -4.24 25.98 -16.52
N VAL A 195 -2.97 26.26 -16.77
CA VAL A 195 -2.32 27.55 -16.53
C VAL A 195 -1.83 28.13 -17.85
N GLU A 196 -2.09 29.42 -18.10
CA GLU A 196 -1.50 30.14 -19.23
C GLU A 196 -0.27 30.90 -18.74
N LEU A 197 0.83 30.76 -19.48
CA LEU A 197 2.12 31.39 -19.18
C LEU A 197 2.56 32.21 -20.41
N THR A 198 2.79 33.50 -20.20
CA THR A 198 3.36 34.39 -21.21
C THR A 198 4.79 34.73 -20.82
N VAL A 199 5.74 34.54 -21.74
CA VAL A 199 7.17 34.79 -21.49
C VAL A 199 7.78 35.65 -22.59
N SER A 200 8.63 36.60 -22.21
CA SER A 200 9.29 37.51 -23.15
C SER A 200 10.62 36.98 -23.72
N GLY A 201 11.14 35.87 -23.21
CA GLY A 201 12.44 35.31 -23.62
C GLY A 201 12.72 33.93 -23.03
N GLY A 202 13.51 33.14 -23.76
CA GLY A 202 14.05 31.83 -23.36
C GLY A 202 13.02 30.73 -23.06
N PRO A 203 13.47 29.46 -22.98
CA PRO A 203 12.60 28.40 -22.51
C PRO A 203 12.38 28.52 -21.00
N LEU A 204 11.13 28.48 -20.58
CA LEU A 204 10.72 28.37 -19.19
C LEU A 204 10.61 26.89 -18.83
N LEU A 205 11.15 26.50 -17.68
CA LEU A 205 10.93 25.15 -17.16
C LEU A 205 9.80 25.16 -16.14
N VAL A 206 8.76 24.36 -16.38
CA VAL A 206 7.57 24.27 -15.53
C VAL A 206 7.59 22.94 -14.80
N TYR A 207 7.59 22.98 -13.47
CA TYR A 207 7.41 21.81 -12.63
C TYR A 207 5.96 21.69 -12.19
N LEU A 208 5.38 20.52 -12.42
CA LEU A 208 4.05 20.14 -11.95
C LEU A 208 4.17 19.02 -10.92
N GLY A 209 3.74 19.27 -9.68
CA GLY A 209 3.70 18.24 -8.64
C GLY A 209 2.71 17.13 -9.00
N HIS A 210 3.04 15.88 -8.67
CA HIS A 210 2.06 14.80 -8.72
C HIS A 210 0.94 15.07 -7.71
N ALA A 211 -0.27 14.57 -7.96
CA ALA A 211 -1.42 14.77 -7.07
C ALA A 211 -1.15 14.29 -5.62
N ASP A 212 -0.23 13.34 -5.44
CA ASP A 212 0.18 12.76 -4.16
C ASP A 212 1.32 13.55 -3.47
N ALA A 213 1.91 14.56 -4.12
CA ALA A 213 2.98 15.39 -3.57
C ALA A 213 2.47 16.53 -2.67
N ARG A 214 1.32 16.32 -2.00
CA ARG A 214 0.83 17.25 -0.98
C ARG A 214 1.78 17.26 0.22
N SER A 215 1.90 18.42 0.88
CA SER A 215 2.58 18.54 2.17
C SER A 215 2.01 17.49 3.16
N PRO A 216 2.81 16.85 4.03
CA PRO A 216 2.30 15.95 5.07
C PRO A 216 1.22 16.58 5.97
N ALA A 217 1.17 17.92 6.03
CA ALA A 217 0.17 18.67 6.76
C ALA A 217 -1.22 18.67 6.10
N ASP A 218 -1.31 18.38 4.79
CA ASP A 218 -2.55 18.33 3.99
C ASP A 218 -2.87 16.91 3.48
N ALA A 219 -2.24 15.88 4.06
CA ALA A 219 -2.60 14.49 3.79
C ALA A 219 -3.99 14.19 4.37
N ASP A 220 -4.84 13.48 3.62
CA ASP A 220 -6.11 13.02 4.14
C ASP A 220 -5.89 12.26 5.45
N PRO A 221 -6.73 12.48 6.49
CA PRO A 221 -6.56 11.83 7.77
C PRO A 221 -6.54 10.30 7.59
N LEU A 222 -5.59 9.63 8.25
CA LEU A 222 -5.49 8.18 8.16
C LEU A 222 -6.81 7.54 8.62
N PRO A 223 -7.33 6.53 7.90
CA PRO A 223 -8.42 5.71 8.39
C PRO A 223 -8.06 5.13 9.76
N VAL A 224 -9.05 5.03 10.66
CA VAL A 224 -8.83 4.52 12.02
C VAL A 224 -9.51 3.17 12.18
N ALA A 225 -8.77 2.19 12.72
CA ALA A 225 -9.30 0.91 13.16
C ALA A 225 -9.00 0.66 14.65
N LEU A 226 -9.93 0.02 15.34
CA LEU A 226 -9.80 -0.37 16.75
C LEU A 226 -9.63 -1.89 16.88
N THR A 227 -8.70 -2.35 17.71
CA THR A 227 -8.69 -3.74 18.20
C THR A 227 -9.08 -3.79 19.67
N ILE A 228 -9.95 -4.75 20.02
CA ILE A 228 -10.32 -5.06 21.40
C ILE A 228 -9.90 -6.50 21.68
N ALA A 229 -8.74 -6.69 22.33
CA ALA A 229 -8.13 -8.01 22.47
C ALA A 229 -7.13 -8.08 23.63
N GLY A 230 -6.61 -9.28 23.89
CA GLY A 230 -5.47 -9.49 24.77
C GLY A 230 -4.14 -9.03 24.16
N SER A 231 -3.20 -8.64 25.03
CA SER A 231 -1.81 -8.36 24.71
C SER A 231 -0.97 -9.63 24.79
N ASP A 232 -0.25 -9.92 23.71
CA ASP A 232 0.80 -10.93 23.63
C ASP A 232 2.15 -10.30 23.96
N SER A 233 2.77 -10.66 25.09
CA SER A 233 4.10 -10.15 25.45
C SER A 233 5.21 -10.51 24.45
N GLY A 234 5.10 -11.65 23.75
CA GLY A 234 6.02 -12.04 22.68
C GLY A 234 5.77 -11.28 21.38
N GLY A 235 4.66 -10.54 21.30
CA GLY A 235 4.30 -9.71 20.18
C GLY A 235 4.05 -10.47 18.89
N ASN A 236 3.57 -11.71 18.92
CA ASN A 236 3.31 -12.50 17.71
C ASN A 236 1.82 -12.53 17.34
N ALA A 237 0.94 -12.45 18.34
CA ALA A 237 -0.52 -12.42 18.24
C ALA A 237 -1.09 -11.20 18.99
N GLY A 238 -2.38 -11.23 19.31
CA GLY A 238 -3.05 -10.22 20.13
C GLY A 238 -2.99 -8.81 19.52
N ILE A 239 -3.12 -7.79 20.36
CA ILE A 239 -3.09 -6.39 19.92
C ILE A 239 -1.81 -6.03 19.15
N GLN A 240 -0.69 -6.70 19.40
CA GLN A 240 0.57 -6.48 18.71
C GLN A 240 0.51 -6.91 17.24
N ALA A 241 -0.06 -8.08 16.96
CA ALA A 241 -0.30 -8.50 15.57
C ALA A 241 -1.28 -7.56 14.87
N ASP A 242 -2.30 -7.12 15.59
CA ASP A 242 -3.34 -6.25 15.07
C ASP A 242 -2.80 -4.87 14.67
N LEU A 243 -2.06 -4.22 15.58
CA LEU A 243 -1.43 -2.92 15.31
C LEU A 243 -0.42 -3.00 14.17
N ARG A 244 0.32 -4.12 14.05
CA ARG A 244 1.21 -4.32 12.90
C ARG A 244 0.44 -4.45 11.59
N ALA A 245 -0.66 -5.19 11.57
CA ALA A 245 -1.50 -5.31 10.39
C ALA A 245 -2.10 -3.94 10.00
N PHE A 246 -2.64 -3.20 10.98
CA PHE A 246 -3.17 -1.85 10.77
C PHE A 246 -2.10 -0.91 10.20
N HIS A 247 -0.92 -0.88 10.81
CA HIS A 247 0.19 -0.04 10.37
C HIS A 247 0.67 -0.40 8.96
N ALA A 248 0.88 -1.69 8.68
CA ALA A 248 1.27 -2.17 7.35
C ALA A 248 0.24 -1.80 6.28
N MET A 249 -1.05 -1.73 6.66
CA MET A 249 -2.12 -1.31 5.78
C MET A 249 -2.35 0.21 5.79
N ARG A 250 -1.49 1.04 6.38
CA ARG A 250 -1.67 2.50 6.47
C ARG A 250 -2.99 2.91 7.14
N VAL A 251 -3.33 2.24 8.22
CA VAL A 251 -4.47 2.53 9.08
C VAL A 251 -3.95 2.87 10.47
N HIS A 252 -4.46 3.95 11.07
CA HIS A 252 -4.16 4.28 12.45
C HIS A 252 -4.85 3.26 13.37
N GLY A 253 -4.06 2.57 14.19
CA GLY A 253 -4.53 1.53 15.09
C GLY A 253 -4.75 2.04 16.51
N CYS A 254 -5.98 1.94 17.00
CA CYS A 254 -6.31 2.10 18.42
C CYS A 254 -6.44 0.73 19.08
N THR A 255 -6.20 0.64 20.39
CA THR A 255 -6.31 -0.61 21.16
C THR A 255 -7.11 -0.41 22.44
N ALA A 256 -8.01 -1.34 22.74
CA ALA A 256 -8.57 -1.54 24.06
C ALA A 256 -8.16 -2.94 24.56
N ILE A 257 -7.40 -2.98 25.65
CA ILE A 257 -6.75 -4.19 26.14
C ILE A 257 -7.70 -4.93 27.09
N ALA A 258 -8.10 -6.15 26.72
CA ALA A 258 -8.96 -7.02 27.53
C ALA A 258 -8.16 -7.87 28.53
N ALA A 259 -6.92 -8.23 28.18
CA ALA A 259 -6.04 -9.02 29.05
C ALA A 259 -4.58 -8.76 28.71
N LEU A 260 -3.69 -8.96 29.69
CA LEU A 260 -2.25 -9.06 29.50
C LEU A 260 -1.85 -10.52 29.63
N THR A 261 -1.09 -11.04 28.66
CA THR A 261 -0.53 -12.38 28.74
C THR A 261 0.99 -12.31 28.86
N ALA A 262 1.55 -13.06 29.80
CA ALA A 262 2.96 -13.39 29.81
C ALA A 262 3.15 -14.66 28.98
N GLN A 263 3.29 -14.51 27.66
CA GLN A 263 3.43 -15.61 26.72
C GLN A 263 4.65 -15.46 25.79
N ASN A 264 5.13 -16.60 25.33
CA ASN A 264 6.12 -16.74 24.27
C ASN A 264 5.72 -17.95 23.38
N PRO A 265 6.49 -18.31 22.34
CA PRO A 265 6.14 -19.46 21.49
C PRO A 265 6.01 -20.80 22.24
N ASP A 266 6.63 -20.95 23.41
CA ASP A 266 6.55 -22.17 24.23
C ASP A 266 5.24 -22.27 25.03
N GLY A 267 4.48 -21.18 25.15
CA GLY A 267 3.18 -21.15 25.78
C GLY A 267 2.89 -19.92 26.64
N VAL A 268 1.76 -19.98 27.33
CA VAL A 268 1.25 -18.92 28.22
C VAL A 268 1.62 -19.26 29.67
N ARG A 269 2.32 -18.34 30.35
CA ARG A 269 2.76 -18.50 31.74
C ARG A 269 1.87 -17.77 32.75
N GLY A 270 1.12 -16.77 32.29
CA GLY A 270 0.22 -16.00 33.14
C GLY A 270 -0.72 -15.15 32.30
N ILE A 271 -1.92 -14.92 32.85
CA ILE A 271 -2.95 -14.07 32.26
C ILE A 271 -3.45 -13.14 33.36
N GLN A 272 -3.45 -11.85 33.08
CA GLN A 272 -4.07 -10.82 33.92
C GLN A 272 -5.17 -10.14 33.12
N LEU A 273 -6.41 -10.24 33.60
CA LEU A 273 -7.55 -9.61 32.95
C LEU A 273 -7.61 -8.11 33.26
N ALA A 274 -8.05 -7.31 32.30
CA ALA A 274 -8.48 -5.95 32.58
C ALA A 274 -9.73 -5.98 33.47
N SER A 275 -9.92 -4.97 34.31
CA SER A 275 -11.21 -4.78 34.96
C SER A 275 -12.23 -4.25 33.94
N VAL A 276 -13.51 -4.57 34.16
CA VAL A 276 -14.68 -4.03 33.44
C VAL A 276 -14.58 -2.50 33.33
N GLU A 277 -14.26 -1.82 34.43
CA GLU A 277 -14.08 -0.37 34.49
C GLU A 277 -12.96 0.12 33.57
N GLN A 278 -11.78 -0.50 33.63
CA GLN A 278 -10.64 -0.09 32.81
C GLN A 278 -10.86 -0.35 31.32
N LEU A 279 -11.52 -1.46 30.96
CA LEU A 279 -11.90 -1.69 29.56
C LEU A 279 -12.91 -0.65 29.07
N GLY A 280 -13.90 -0.32 29.90
CA GLY A 280 -14.89 0.73 29.61
C GLY A 280 -14.23 2.09 29.38
N LEU A 281 -13.33 2.51 30.26
CA LEU A 281 -12.60 3.78 30.13
C LEU A 281 -11.73 3.85 28.87
N GLN A 282 -11.07 2.75 28.49
CA GLN A 282 -10.31 2.69 27.23
C GLN A 282 -11.22 2.89 26.02
N LEU A 283 -12.38 2.22 25.99
CA LEU A 283 -13.35 2.35 24.91
C LEU A 283 -13.93 3.76 24.84
N ASP A 284 -14.28 4.37 25.97
CA ASP A 284 -14.78 5.75 26.03
C ASP A 284 -13.74 6.76 25.50
N ALA A 285 -12.48 6.62 25.92
CA ALA A 285 -11.40 7.50 25.47
C ALA A 285 -11.15 7.43 23.96
N ILE A 286 -11.33 6.24 23.36
CA ILE A 286 -11.12 6.04 21.92
C ILE A 286 -12.35 6.52 21.13
N LEU A 287 -13.54 6.04 21.49
CA LEU A 287 -14.77 6.28 20.73
C LEU A 287 -15.25 7.74 20.81
N SER A 288 -14.86 8.49 21.84
CA SER A 288 -15.17 9.92 21.97
C SER A 288 -14.27 10.84 21.15
N CYS A 289 -13.13 10.36 20.65
CA CYS A 289 -12.10 11.18 20.01
C CYS A 289 -11.82 10.76 18.56
N TYR A 290 -11.71 9.46 18.31
CA TYR A 290 -11.26 8.93 17.03
C TYR A 290 -12.44 8.53 16.14
N ALA A 291 -12.36 8.87 14.85
CA ALA A 291 -13.32 8.43 13.84
C ALA A 291 -13.08 6.97 13.42
N VAL A 292 -13.36 6.03 14.33
CA VAL A 292 -13.17 4.58 14.10
C VAL A 292 -14.10 4.10 12.99
N GLY A 293 -13.54 3.71 11.84
CA GLY A 293 -14.32 3.21 10.70
C GLY A 293 -14.66 1.72 10.81
N ALA A 294 -13.74 0.94 11.40
CA ALA A 294 -13.95 -0.47 11.68
C ALA A 294 -13.22 -0.89 12.95
N LEU A 295 -13.63 -2.02 13.52
CA LEU A 295 -12.96 -2.64 14.63
C LEU A 295 -12.88 -4.14 14.46
N LYS A 296 -12.00 -4.75 15.24
CA LYS A 296 -12.04 -6.19 15.47
C LYS A 296 -11.97 -6.54 16.95
N THR A 297 -12.61 -7.65 17.32
CA THR A 297 -12.47 -8.25 18.64
C THR A 297 -11.60 -9.50 18.53
N GLY A 298 -10.72 -9.70 19.51
CA GLY A 298 -10.00 -10.96 19.72
C GLY A 298 -10.44 -11.62 21.02
N MET A 299 -9.50 -12.21 21.75
CA MET A 299 -9.77 -12.80 23.07
C MET A 299 -10.28 -11.74 24.06
N LEU A 300 -11.51 -11.93 24.56
CA LEU A 300 -12.14 -11.12 25.61
C LEU A 300 -12.22 -11.82 26.99
N ALA A 301 -11.91 -13.12 27.04
CA ALA A 301 -11.78 -13.96 28.25
C ALA A 301 -13.06 -14.24 29.08
N THR A 302 -13.88 -13.23 29.40
CA THR A 302 -15.02 -13.38 30.32
C THR A 302 -16.32 -12.78 29.78
N ALA A 303 -17.45 -13.26 30.31
CA ALA A 303 -18.77 -12.73 30.01
C ALA A 303 -18.89 -11.22 30.34
N ASP A 304 -18.37 -10.80 31.49
CA ASP A 304 -18.43 -9.40 31.93
C ASP A 304 -17.66 -8.45 30.99
N LEU A 305 -16.51 -8.89 30.46
CA LEU A 305 -15.75 -8.08 29.49
C LEU A 305 -16.46 -8.02 28.14
N ILE A 306 -17.13 -9.11 27.73
CA ILE A 306 -18.00 -9.11 26.55
C ILE A 306 -19.15 -8.12 26.73
N ASP A 307 -19.75 -8.07 27.91
CA ASP A 307 -20.86 -7.16 28.21
C ASP A 307 -20.47 -5.70 28.09
N VAL A 308 -19.33 -5.31 28.64
CA VAL A 308 -18.79 -3.94 28.47
C VAL A 308 -18.58 -3.62 27.00
N VAL A 309 -18.02 -4.54 26.22
CA VAL A 309 -17.80 -4.32 24.78
C VAL A 309 -19.13 -4.14 24.06
N VAL A 310 -20.13 -4.97 24.33
CA VAL A 310 -21.46 -4.88 23.73
C VAL A 310 -22.14 -3.56 24.10
N GLU A 311 -22.12 -3.19 25.39
CA GLU A 311 -22.67 -1.93 25.89
C GLU A 311 -22.04 -0.73 25.17
N LYS A 312 -20.70 -0.67 25.12
CA LYS A 312 -19.97 0.46 24.53
C LYS A 312 -20.09 0.54 23.01
N LEU A 313 -20.30 -0.57 22.31
CA LEU A 313 -20.40 -0.59 20.84
C LEU A 313 -21.82 -0.45 20.30
N THR A 314 -22.84 -0.71 21.11
CA THR A 314 -24.26 -0.60 20.71
C THR A 314 -24.63 0.80 20.18
N PRO A 315 -24.16 1.91 20.77
CA PRO A 315 -24.42 3.25 20.25
C PRO A 315 -23.78 3.56 18.89
N TYR A 316 -22.87 2.70 18.40
CA TYR A 316 -22.08 2.93 17.19
C TYR A 316 -22.37 1.89 16.08
N PRO A 317 -23.60 1.83 15.52
CA PRO A 317 -23.97 0.85 14.51
C PRO A 317 -23.19 1.03 13.18
N ALA A 318 -22.72 2.24 12.88
CA ALA A 318 -21.96 2.54 11.66
C ALA A 318 -20.56 1.91 11.62
N ILE A 319 -19.94 1.66 12.78
CA ILE A 319 -18.62 1.03 12.86
C ILE A 319 -18.73 -0.43 12.41
N ARG A 320 -17.95 -0.82 11.40
CA ARG A 320 -17.91 -2.20 10.91
C ARG A 320 -17.17 -3.09 11.91
N LYS A 321 -17.74 -4.25 12.27
CA LYS A 321 -17.24 -5.10 13.37
C LYS A 321 -16.80 -6.47 12.86
N VAL A 322 -15.51 -6.77 12.92
CA VAL A 322 -14.95 -8.10 12.65
C VAL A 322 -14.78 -8.85 13.96
N VAL A 323 -15.60 -9.85 14.21
CA VAL A 323 -15.58 -10.61 15.47
C VAL A 323 -14.82 -11.92 15.26
N ASP A 324 -13.61 -11.99 15.81
CA ASP A 324 -12.81 -13.22 15.85
C ASP A 324 -13.12 -13.96 17.16
N PRO A 325 -13.84 -15.10 17.14
CA PRO A 325 -14.45 -15.70 18.32
C PRO A 325 -13.47 -16.45 19.23
N VAL A 326 -12.17 -16.14 19.14
CA VAL A 326 -11.01 -16.82 19.76
C VAL A 326 -11.37 -17.58 21.04
N MET A 327 -11.54 -18.91 20.91
CA MET A 327 -11.94 -19.77 22.05
C MET A 327 -10.76 -20.51 22.68
N VAL A 328 -9.71 -20.78 21.90
CA VAL A 328 -8.54 -21.57 22.29
C VAL A 328 -7.28 -20.89 21.75
N ALA A 329 -6.22 -20.86 22.55
CA ALA A 329 -4.92 -20.33 22.15
C ALA A 329 -4.28 -21.23 21.09
N THR A 330 -3.40 -20.68 20.25
CA THR A 330 -2.54 -21.48 19.35
C THR A 330 -1.70 -22.52 20.12
N SER A 331 -1.37 -22.24 21.39
CA SER A 331 -0.69 -23.17 22.30
C SER A 331 -1.62 -24.22 22.95
N GLY A 332 -2.91 -24.25 22.60
CA GLY A 332 -3.90 -25.21 23.12
C GLY A 332 -4.57 -24.83 24.44
N ALA A 333 -4.22 -23.71 25.06
CA ALA A 333 -4.85 -23.25 26.30
C ALA A 333 -6.30 -22.80 26.04
N ARG A 334 -7.25 -23.25 26.86
CA ARG A 334 -8.66 -22.78 26.80
C ARG A 334 -8.70 -21.32 27.26
N LEU A 335 -9.22 -20.43 26.42
CA LEU A 335 -9.18 -18.98 26.66
C LEU A 335 -10.52 -18.37 27.10
N LEU A 336 -11.62 -19.12 26.93
CA LEU A 336 -12.96 -18.71 27.35
C LEU A 336 -13.55 -19.74 28.32
N ALA A 337 -14.20 -19.23 29.38
CA ALA A 337 -15.13 -19.99 30.19
C ALA A 337 -16.42 -20.28 29.39
N ASP A 338 -17.19 -21.30 29.78
CA ASP A 338 -18.40 -21.69 29.04
C ASP A 338 -19.43 -20.55 28.99
N GLU A 339 -19.58 -19.81 30.09
CA GLU A 339 -20.45 -18.64 30.19
C GLU A 339 -20.01 -17.50 29.24
N ALA A 340 -18.72 -17.42 28.92
CA ALA A 340 -18.20 -16.44 27.96
C ALA A 340 -18.48 -16.84 26.51
N VAL A 341 -18.63 -18.14 26.22
CA VAL A 341 -19.06 -18.62 24.90
C VAL A 341 -20.53 -18.28 24.66
N ASP A 342 -21.39 -18.43 25.67
CA ASP A 342 -22.80 -18.05 25.58
C ASP A 342 -22.94 -16.53 25.43
N ALA A 343 -22.19 -15.76 26.23
CA ALA A 343 -22.09 -14.31 26.11
C ALA A 343 -21.73 -13.85 24.68
N LEU A 344 -20.71 -14.48 24.10
CA LEU A 344 -20.26 -14.20 22.74
C LEU A 344 -21.40 -14.43 21.75
N ARG A 345 -22.04 -15.60 21.80
CA ARG A 345 -23.11 -16.01 20.86
C ARG A 345 -24.33 -15.12 20.94
N GLU A 346 -24.81 -14.84 22.14
CA GLU A 346 -26.11 -14.19 22.35
C GLU A 346 -26.01 -12.66 22.25
N ARG A 347 -24.84 -12.09 22.56
CA ARG A 347 -24.71 -10.63 22.73
C ARG A 347 -23.73 -9.97 21.77
N LEU A 348 -22.57 -10.59 21.50
CA LEU A 348 -21.54 -9.97 20.65
C LEU A 348 -21.66 -10.33 19.16
N LEU A 349 -21.87 -11.61 18.83
CA LEU A 349 -22.03 -12.06 17.44
C LEU A 349 -23.18 -11.33 16.70
N PRO A 350 -24.32 -11.00 17.31
CA PRO A 350 -25.38 -10.22 16.66
C PRO A 350 -24.99 -8.80 16.24
N LEU A 351 -23.91 -8.23 16.81
CA LEU A 351 -23.39 -6.93 16.40
C LEU A 351 -22.43 -7.03 15.19
N ALA A 352 -22.00 -8.23 14.82
CA ALA A 352 -20.94 -8.42 13.85
C ALA A 352 -21.32 -7.94 12.44
N THR A 353 -20.34 -7.39 11.74
CA THR A 353 -20.35 -7.29 10.27
C THR A 353 -19.83 -8.58 9.64
N LEU A 354 -18.79 -9.16 10.25
CA LEU A 354 -18.16 -10.40 9.84
C LEU A 354 -17.75 -11.19 11.08
N ILE A 355 -18.01 -12.49 11.09
CA ILE A 355 -17.49 -13.42 12.11
C ILE A 355 -16.44 -14.30 11.43
N THR A 356 -15.28 -14.52 12.07
CA THR A 356 -14.15 -15.25 11.47
C THR A 356 -13.76 -16.51 12.25
N PRO A 357 -14.66 -17.49 12.50
CA PRO A 357 -14.30 -18.70 13.25
C PRO A 357 -13.35 -19.61 12.46
N ASN A 358 -12.45 -20.31 13.14
CA ASN A 358 -11.82 -21.51 12.56
C ASN A 358 -12.79 -22.70 12.61
N ARG A 359 -12.39 -23.86 12.04
CA ARG A 359 -13.26 -25.05 11.99
C ARG A 359 -13.70 -25.54 13.38
N PRO A 360 -12.81 -25.76 14.38
CA PRO A 360 -13.23 -26.10 15.74
C PRO A 360 -14.17 -25.07 16.39
N GLU A 361 -13.91 -23.77 16.22
CA GLU A 361 -14.77 -22.71 16.75
C GLU A 361 -16.15 -22.73 16.07
N ALA A 362 -16.21 -22.97 14.77
CA ALA A 362 -17.47 -23.10 14.04
C ALA A 362 -18.26 -24.36 14.47
N GLU A 363 -17.59 -25.47 14.77
CA GLU A 363 -18.22 -26.67 15.34
C GLU A 363 -18.87 -26.37 16.69
N VAL A 364 -18.14 -25.66 17.57
CA VAL A 364 -18.65 -25.21 18.85
C VAL A 364 -19.87 -24.31 18.65
N LEU A 365 -19.74 -23.24 17.86
CA LEU A 365 -20.79 -22.25 17.63
C LEU A 365 -22.07 -22.83 17.01
N THR A 366 -21.94 -23.82 16.12
CA THR A 366 -23.09 -24.44 15.45
C THR A 366 -23.65 -25.66 16.17
N GLY A 367 -22.88 -26.25 17.10
CA GLY A 367 -23.21 -27.53 17.73
C GLY A 367 -23.14 -28.72 16.75
N ARG A 368 -22.42 -28.58 15.63
CA ARG A 368 -22.33 -29.58 14.55
C ARG A 368 -20.90 -29.98 14.30
N ARG A 369 -20.69 -31.22 13.89
CA ARG A 369 -19.39 -31.65 13.34
C ARG A 369 -19.27 -31.20 11.89
N LEU A 370 -18.16 -30.58 11.54
CA LEU A 370 -17.86 -30.18 10.17
C LEU A 370 -16.91 -31.22 9.59
N ALA A 371 -17.43 -32.26 8.94
CA ALA A 371 -16.61 -33.36 8.42
C ALA A 371 -16.10 -33.12 6.99
N ASP A 372 -16.89 -32.43 6.16
CA ASP A 372 -16.66 -32.19 4.74
C ASP A 372 -17.02 -30.74 4.34
N GLU A 373 -16.80 -30.40 3.07
CA GLU A 373 -17.10 -29.08 2.52
C GLU A 373 -18.59 -28.72 2.62
N ALA A 374 -19.49 -29.69 2.40
CA ALA A 374 -20.93 -29.47 2.48
C ALA A 374 -21.35 -29.07 3.91
N ALA A 375 -20.78 -29.72 4.92
CA ALA A 375 -21.00 -29.38 6.32
C ALA A 375 -20.47 -27.96 6.64
N VAL A 376 -19.30 -27.59 6.11
CA VAL A 376 -18.73 -26.23 6.28
C VAL A 376 -19.64 -25.18 5.65
N VAL A 377 -20.14 -25.40 4.43
CA VAL A 377 -21.09 -24.51 3.74
C VAL A 377 -22.39 -24.37 4.53
N ALA A 378 -22.94 -25.48 5.04
CA ALA A 378 -24.15 -25.47 5.85
C ALA A 378 -23.97 -24.68 7.16
N ALA A 379 -22.82 -24.85 7.83
CA ALA A 379 -22.47 -24.11 9.03
C ALA A 379 -22.29 -22.61 8.79
N ALA A 380 -21.61 -22.23 7.69
CA ALA A 380 -21.46 -20.83 7.32
C ALA A 380 -22.81 -20.15 7.10
N ARG A 381 -23.73 -20.81 6.37
CA ARG A 381 -25.10 -20.32 6.16
C ARG A 381 -25.92 -20.27 7.45
N GLN A 382 -25.79 -21.26 8.33
CA GLN A 382 -26.47 -21.26 9.63
C GLN A 382 -26.06 -20.04 10.45
N LEU A 383 -24.76 -19.84 10.64
CA LEU A 383 -24.22 -18.71 11.42
C LEU A 383 -24.61 -17.37 10.80
N ALA A 384 -24.52 -17.26 9.47
CA ALA A 384 -24.85 -16.04 8.75
C ALA A 384 -26.33 -15.66 8.91
N ARG A 385 -27.24 -16.63 8.81
CA ARG A 385 -28.67 -16.41 9.03
C ARG A 385 -29.00 -16.12 10.50
N GLN A 386 -28.36 -16.82 11.43
CA GLN A 386 -28.59 -16.68 12.86
C GLN A 386 -28.19 -15.29 13.38
N HIS A 387 -27.08 -14.73 12.87
CA HIS A 387 -26.54 -13.45 13.35
C HIS A 387 -26.73 -12.30 12.37
N GLY A 388 -27.24 -12.55 11.15
CA GLY A 388 -27.51 -11.52 10.15
C GLY A 388 -26.25 -10.86 9.58
N CYS A 389 -25.10 -11.55 9.60
CA CYS A 389 -23.81 -10.99 9.22
C CYS A 389 -23.02 -11.92 8.27
N GLY A 390 -21.93 -11.40 7.68
CA GLY A 390 -21.00 -12.25 6.93
C GLY A 390 -20.31 -13.27 7.84
N VAL A 391 -19.91 -14.40 7.29
CA VAL A 391 -19.17 -15.46 8.00
C VAL A 391 -18.01 -15.95 7.17
N LEU A 392 -16.80 -15.96 7.74
CA LEU A 392 -15.60 -16.54 7.14
C LEU A 392 -15.11 -17.70 8.00
N ILE A 393 -15.45 -18.93 7.60
CA ILE A 393 -14.91 -20.13 8.25
C ILE A 393 -13.50 -20.39 7.72
N LYS A 394 -12.50 -20.16 8.58
CA LYS A 394 -11.07 -20.30 8.26
C LYS A 394 -10.68 -21.78 8.16
N GLY A 395 -10.05 -22.16 7.05
CA GLY A 395 -9.47 -23.48 6.82
C GLY A 395 -7.94 -23.46 6.85
N GLY A 396 -7.29 -24.35 6.09
CA GLY A 396 -5.83 -24.33 5.90
C GLY A 396 -4.97 -24.78 7.09
N HIS A 397 -5.56 -25.44 8.09
CA HIS A 397 -4.80 -26.06 9.20
C HIS A 397 -4.20 -27.42 8.81
N ASP A 398 -4.59 -27.97 7.66
CA ASP A 398 -4.03 -29.20 7.10
C ASP A 398 -2.86 -28.84 6.16
N PRO A 399 -1.60 -29.18 6.51
CA PRO A 399 -0.44 -28.92 5.66
C PRO A 399 -0.48 -29.68 4.32
N ALA A 400 -1.30 -30.73 4.21
CA ALA A 400 -1.42 -31.57 3.03
C ALA A 400 -2.51 -31.10 2.05
N ALA A 401 -3.28 -30.05 2.38
CA ALA A 401 -4.39 -29.56 1.57
C ALA A 401 -4.29 -28.05 1.29
N PRO A 402 -4.87 -27.55 0.18
CA PRO A 402 -4.93 -26.12 -0.11
C PRO A 402 -5.57 -25.32 1.04
N ALA A 403 -5.05 -24.12 1.30
CA ALA A 403 -5.57 -23.24 2.34
C ALA A 403 -6.88 -22.57 1.87
N ARG A 404 -8.00 -23.27 2.07
CA ARG A 404 -9.34 -22.86 1.64
C ARG A 404 -10.18 -22.30 2.79
N ASP A 405 -10.71 -21.10 2.60
CA ASP A 405 -11.65 -20.49 3.54
C ASP A 405 -13.03 -20.39 2.89
N CYS A 406 -14.08 -20.67 3.68
CA CYS A 406 -15.47 -20.59 3.23
C CYS A 406 -16.07 -19.25 3.68
N LEU A 407 -16.34 -18.37 2.72
CA LEU A 407 -16.94 -17.07 2.93
C LEU A 407 -18.42 -17.10 2.57
N CYS A 408 -19.30 -16.81 3.52
CA CYS A 408 -20.72 -16.60 3.29
C CYS A 408 -21.07 -15.12 3.44
N LEU A 409 -21.71 -14.55 2.41
CA LEU A 409 -22.10 -13.15 2.33
C LEU A 409 -23.56 -13.02 1.88
N ARG A 410 -24.22 -11.95 2.31
CA ARG A 410 -25.54 -11.59 1.82
C ARG A 410 -25.40 -10.86 0.49
N GLU A 411 -25.96 -11.42 -0.57
CA GLU A 411 -26.09 -10.78 -1.88
C GLU A 411 -27.58 -10.76 -2.25
N ALA A 412 -28.15 -9.55 -2.40
CA ALA A 412 -29.59 -9.35 -2.52
C ALA A 412 -30.37 -10.06 -1.38
N ASP A 413 -31.30 -10.96 -1.73
CA ASP A 413 -32.17 -11.67 -0.79
C ASP A 413 -31.64 -13.06 -0.38
N ASP A 414 -30.43 -13.46 -0.79
CA ASP A 414 -29.86 -14.77 -0.45
C ASP A 414 -28.43 -14.70 0.10
N TRP A 415 -28.01 -15.81 0.71
CA TRP A 415 -26.69 -16.04 1.26
C TRP A 415 -25.83 -16.85 0.29
N GLN A 416 -24.97 -16.13 -0.43
CA GLN A 416 -24.01 -16.73 -1.34
C GLN A 416 -22.78 -17.23 -0.60
N VAL A 417 -22.15 -18.26 -1.17
CA VAL A 417 -20.96 -18.89 -0.60
C VAL A 417 -19.84 -18.88 -1.64
N LEU A 418 -18.68 -18.40 -1.19
CA LEU A 418 -17.46 -18.28 -1.96
C LEU A 418 -16.35 -19.04 -1.26
N TRP A 419 -15.58 -19.81 -2.01
CA TRP A 419 -14.34 -20.40 -1.54
C TRP A 419 -13.18 -19.50 -1.94
N LEU A 420 -12.41 -19.09 -0.94
CA LEU A 420 -11.19 -18.32 -1.13
C LEU A 420 -10.00 -19.26 -0.92
N THR A 421 -9.16 -19.40 -1.94
CA THR A 421 -8.01 -20.31 -1.92
C THR A 421 -6.72 -19.53 -2.15
N THR A 422 -5.70 -19.82 -1.35
CA THR A 422 -4.34 -19.37 -1.60
C THR A 422 -3.42 -20.59 -1.69
N PRO A 423 -2.25 -20.49 -2.33
CA PRO A 423 -1.23 -21.52 -2.24
C PRO A 423 -0.89 -21.84 -0.77
N VAL A 424 -0.48 -23.08 -0.49
CA VAL A 424 0.06 -23.44 0.82
C VAL A 424 1.50 -22.94 0.91
N VAL A 425 1.84 -22.24 2.00
CA VAL A 425 3.23 -21.88 2.28
C VAL A 425 3.94 -23.11 2.82
N ALA A 426 4.86 -23.68 2.04
CA ALA A 426 5.66 -24.82 2.48
C ALA A 426 6.63 -24.40 3.59
N ASN A 427 6.63 -25.16 4.70
CA ASN A 427 7.53 -24.96 5.85
C ASN A 427 7.56 -23.51 6.37
N PRO A 428 6.41 -22.95 6.79
CA PRO A 428 6.36 -21.57 7.25
C PRO A 428 7.22 -21.41 8.50
N ARG A 429 7.98 -20.30 8.58
CA ARG A 429 8.80 -20.01 9.77
C ARG A 429 7.96 -19.73 11.00
N SER A 430 6.78 -19.13 10.81
CA SER A 430 5.83 -18.84 11.88
C SER A 430 4.41 -18.96 11.35
N THR A 431 3.53 -19.54 12.16
CA THR A 431 2.08 -19.54 11.98
C THR A 431 1.34 -18.94 13.17
N HIS A 432 2.11 -18.47 14.17
CA HIS A 432 1.57 -17.84 15.37
C HIS A 432 0.99 -16.47 15.03
N GLY A 433 -0.24 -16.21 15.48
CA GLY A 433 -0.95 -14.95 15.23
C GLY A 433 -1.56 -14.80 13.83
N THR A 434 -1.61 -15.86 13.01
CA THR A 434 -2.24 -15.83 11.67
C THR A 434 -3.72 -15.44 11.71
N GLY A 435 -4.49 -16.00 12.64
CA GLY A 435 -5.91 -15.65 12.83
C GLY A 435 -6.11 -14.17 13.21
N CYS A 436 -5.32 -13.67 14.18
CA CYS A 436 -5.36 -12.25 14.58
C CYS A 436 -4.98 -11.33 13.42
N THR A 437 -3.95 -11.69 12.68
CA THR A 437 -3.47 -10.93 11.52
C THR A 437 -4.52 -10.86 10.41
N LEU A 438 -5.20 -11.98 10.12
CA LEU A 438 -6.28 -12.03 9.14
C LEU A 438 -7.44 -11.11 9.55
N SER A 439 -7.97 -11.26 10.77
CA SER A 439 -9.11 -10.46 11.23
C SER A 439 -8.77 -8.96 11.33
N ALA A 440 -7.54 -8.63 11.72
CA ALA A 440 -7.04 -7.25 11.73
C ALA A 440 -6.88 -6.68 10.31
N ALA A 441 -6.34 -7.45 9.36
CA ALA A 441 -6.20 -6.98 7.98
C ALA A 441 -7.59 -6.70 7.33
N ILE A 442 -8.58 -7.54 7.61
CA ILE A 442 -9.96 -7.32 7.17
C ILE A 442 -10.53 -6.04 7.79
N ALA A 443 -10.36 -5.84 9.10
CA ALA A 443 -10.82 -4.62 9.77
C ALA A 443 -10.13 -3.36 9.23
N ALA A 444 -8.83 -3.41 8.96
CA ALA A 444 -8.12 -2.30 8.31
C ALA A 444 -8.68 -1.99 6.91
N SER A 445 -8.97 -3.02 6.11
CA SER A 445 -9.58 -2.83 4.79
C SER A 445 -10.98 -2.21 4.88
N LEU A 446 -11.80 -2.67 5.83
CA LEU A 446 -13.12 -2.09 6.11
C LEU A 446 -13.03 -0.63 6.61
N ALA A 447 -12.04 -0.30 7.43
CA ALA A 447 -11.83 1.07 7.90
C ALA A 447 -11.53 2.04 6.75
N LYS A 448 -10.95 1.56 5.65
CA LYS A 448 -10.74 2.31 4.40
C LYS A 448 -12.00 2.44 3.54
N GLY A 449 -13.14 1.90 3.98
CA GLY A 449 -14.40 1.94 3.25
C GLY A 449 -14.55 0.87 2.17
N ARG A 450 -13.69 -0.17 2.17
CA ARG A 450 -13.81 -1.28 1.20
C ARG A 450 -15.08 -2.10 1.42
N ALA A 451 -15.59 -2.68 0.33
CA ALA A 451 -16.70 -3.62 0.43
C ALA A 451 -16.27 -4.88 1.20
N LEU A 452 -17.21 -5.54 1.88
CA LEU A 452 -16.87 -6.68 2.76
C LEU A 452 -16.18 -7.82 2.00
N ARG A 453 -16.63 -8.14 0.80
CA ARG A 453 -15.99 -9.16 -0.07
C ARG A 453 -14.54 -8.81 -0.36
N GLU A 454 -14.27 -7.57 -0.78
CA GLU A 454 -12.93 -7.07 -1.08
C GLU A 454 -12.04 -7.09 0.17
N ALA A 455 -12.57 -6.66 1.31
CA ALA A 455 -11.85 -6.65 2.58
C ALA A 455 -11.41 -8.05 3.02
N VAL A 456 -12.26 -9.07 2.80
CA VAL A 456 -11.90 -10.46 3.10
C VAL A 456 -10.82 -10.97 2.15
N ILE A 457 -10.92 -10.67 0.85
CA ILE A 457 -9.90 -11.07 -0.14
C ILE A 457 -8.55 -10.41 0.18
N GLU A 458 -8.55 -9.10 0.46
CA GLU A 458 -7.35 -8.36 0.88
C GLU A 458 -6.76 -8.95 2.16
N GLY A 459 -7.58 -9.28 3.16
CA GLY A 459 -7.14 -9.91 4.40
C GLY A 459 -6.51 -11.28 4.18
N LYS A 460 -7.09 -12.10 3.30
CA LYS A 460 -6.54 -13.42 2.96
C LYS A 460 -5.20 -13.29 2.23
N ALA A 461 -5.10 -12.38 1.27
CA ALA A 461 -3.84 -12.08 0.59
C ALA A 461 -2.77 -11.57 1.57
N PHE A 462 -3.16 -10.70 2.50
CA PHE A 462 -2.28 -10.17 3.54
C PHE A 462 -1.69 -11.29 4.40
N VAL A 463 -2.53 -12.17 4.96
CA VAL A 463 -2.05 -13.22 5.87
C VAL A 463 -1.21 -14.26 5.14
N TYR A 464 -1.57 -14.62 3.90
CA TYR A 464 -0.75 -15.51 3.06
C TYR A 464 0.66 -14.95 2.91
N GLU A 465 0.77 -13.66 2.59
CA GLU A 465 2.07 -13.03 2.40
C GLU A 465 2.86 -12.86 3.69
N ALA A 466 2.17 -12.55 4.80
CA ALA A 466 2.77 -12.48 6.12
C ALA A 466 3.35 -13.83 6.56
N ILE A 467 2.69 -14.95 6.23
CA ILE A 467 3.21 -16.30 6.48
C ILE A 467 4.43 -16.57 5.58
N ARG A 468 4.33 -16.29 4.28
CA ARG A 468 5.40 -16.53 3.29
C ARG A 468 6.68 -15.77 3.62
N THR A 469 6.54 -14.56 4.13
CA THR A 469 7.66 -13.65 4.47
C THR A 469 8.08 -13.71 5.94
N GLY A 470 7.56 -14.68 6.71
CA GLY A 470 7.89 -14.86 8.12
C GLY A 470 9.40 -14.92 8.37
N ARG A 471 9.86 -14.33 9.47
CA ARG A 471 11.29 -14.22 9.82
C ARG A 471 11.57 -14.75 11.22
N GLY A 472 12.79 -15.25 11.41
CA GLY A 472 13.29 -15.61 12.74
C GLY A 472 13.53 -14.36 13.59
N VAL A 473 13.21 -14.45 14.87
CA VAL A 473 13.46 -13.42 15.88
C VAL A 473 14.29 -14.05 16.98
N GLY A 474 15.60 -13.79 16.95
CA GLY A 474 16.55 -14.50 17.80
C GLY A 474 16.62 -16.00 17.47
N PRO A 475 17.14 -16.83 18.39
CA PRO A 475 17.47 -18.23 18.11
C PRO A 475 16.26 -19.18 18.15
N SER A 476 15.17 -18.82 18.83
CA SER A 476 14.10 -19.76 19.19
C SER A 476 12.69 -19.29 18.84
N ALA A 477 12.54 -18.11 18.23
CA ALA A 477 11.23 -17.57 17.88
C ALA A 477 11.19 -17.13 16.42
N ALA A 478 9.97 -17.01 15.90
CA ALA A 478 9.71 -16.48 14.58
C ALA A 478 8.38 -15.72 14.57
N VAL A 479 8.33 -14.68 13.74
CA VAL A 479 7.18 -13.81 13.60
C VAL A 479 6.72 -13.80 12.14
N LEU A 480 5.44 -13.51 11.93
CA LEU A 480 4.91 -13.21 10.60
C LEU A 480 5.63 -11.99 10.01
N GLY A 481 5.87 -12.03 8.70
CA GLY A 481 6.51 -10.96 7.97
C GLY A 481 5.59 -9.75 7.77
N GLN A 482 6.15 -8.68 7.23
CA GLN A 482 5.40 -7.48 6.85
C GLN A 482 5.23 -7.47 5.32
N PRO A 483 4.00 -7.56 4.80
CA PRO A 483 3.75 -7.49 3.36
C PRO A 483 4.11 -6.10 2.81
N GLU A 484 5.03 -6.03 1.85
CA GLU A 484 5.31 -4.78 1.10
C GLU A 484 4.23 -4.50 0.04
N ARG A 485 3.64 -5.58 -0.53
CA ARG A 485 2.53 -5.54 -1.48
C ARG A 485 1.61 -6.73 -1.24
N LEU A 486 0.29 -6.53 -1.39
CA LEU A 486 -0.71 -7.59 -1.23
C LEU A 486 -0.85 -8.40 -2.53
N PRO A 487 -0.57 -9.72 -2.52
CA PRO A 487 -0.68 -10.57 -3.71
C PRO A 487 -2.14 -11.00 -3.93
N ILE A 488 -3.05 -10.03 -4.10
CA ILE A 488 -4.49 -10.28 -4.28
C ILE A 488 -4.74 -11.27 -5.44
N GLU A 489 -3.93 -11.19 -6.50
CA GLU A 489 -3.99 -12.08 -7.67
C GLU A 489 -3.66 -13.55 -7.36
N ALA A 490 -3.07 -13.84 -6.19
CA ALA A 490 -2.83 -15.21 -5.71
C ALA A 490 -4.01 -15.78 -4.93
N VAL A 491 -5.12 -15.05 -4.81
CA VAL A 491 -6.35 -15.52 -4.17
C VAL A 491 -7.33 -15.98 -5.24
N ASP A 492 -7.44 -17.31 -5.40
CA ASP A 492 -8.44 -17.91 -6.26
C ASP A 492 -9.82 -17.88 -5.59
N ILE A 493 -10.82 -17.38 -6.31
CA ILE A 493 -12.20 -17.24 -5.83
C ILE A 493 -13.09 -18.14 -6.68
N ALA A 494 -13.65 -19.18 -6.06
CA ALA A 494 -14.62 -20.05 -6.69
C ALA A 494 -15.97 -19.94 -6.00
N ALA A 495 -17.03 -19.68 -6.78
CA ALA A 495 -18.39 -19.89 -6.30
C ALA A 495 -18.66 -21.40 -6.26
N HIS A 496 -19.28 -21.87 -5.19
CA HIS A 496 -19.92 -23.19 -5.19
C HIS A 496 -21.41 -22.97 -4.95
N GLU A 497 -22.18 -23.18 -6.00
CA GLU A 497 -23.58 -23.54 -5.84
C GLU A 497 -23.63 -25.02 -5.39
N PRO A 498 -24.58 -25.37 -4.50
CA PRO A 498 -24.71 -26.74 -3.99
C PRO A 498 -24.98 -27.77 -5.09
#